data_AF-A0A382DLZ4-F1
#
_entry.id   AF-A0A382DLZ4-F1
#
_cell.length_a   1.000
_cell.length_b   1.000
_cell.length_c   1.000
_cell.angle_alpha   90.00
_cell.angle_beta   90.00
_cell.angle_gamma   90.00
#
_symmetry.space_group_name_H-M   'P 1'
#
loop_
_entity.id
_entity.type
_entity.pdbx_description
1 polymer ?
#
loop_
_entity_poly.entity_id
_entity_poly.type
_entity_poly.pdbx_seq_one_letter_code
_entity_poly.pdbx_strand_id
1 'polypeptide(L)'
;VVEGRVLLILGSGAGVENHKLALTSYIETERPLVVALNTGSVIVDELIDLRVASHPVRLLSNAPDHLKLPQPLVAPESALPEAVRTSLEGKEIWDYGLGVAQGEFRFAEKYCVIPSSMTVAYALALGASGRASRIELAGFDGYATGDPRNYEVDEFLIKFQEVPLTPEIVAVTPTRYSVSTRSVYSVI
;
A
#
# COMPACT_ATOMS: atom_id res chain seq x y z
N VAL A 1 0.19 4.73 14.86
CA VAL A 1 1.33 4.72 13.90
C VAL A 1 1.09 5.66 12.72
N VAL A 2 -0.08 5.59 12.07
CA VAL A 2 -0.41 6.38 10.86
C VAL A 2 -0.90 7.80 11.15
N GLU A 3 -1.62 8.01 12.26
CA GLU A 3 -2.36 9.27 12.54
C GLU A 3 -1.54 10.54 12.32
N GLY A 4 -2.07 11.44 11.49
CA GLY A 4 -1.48 12.73 11.17
C GLY A 4 -0.25 12.69 10.25
N ARG A 5 0.30 11.51 9.94
CA ARG A 5 1.47 11.37 9.05
C ARG A 5 1.07 11.29 7.58
N VAL A 6 1.98 11.73 6.72
CA VAL A 6 1.94 11.38 5.30
C VAL A 6 2.25 9.89 5.17
N LEU A 7 1.43 9.15 4.43
CA LEU A 7 1.64 7.74 4.14
C LEU A 7 2.18 7.60 2.71
N LEU A 8 3.46 7.31 2.54
CA LEU A 8 4.04 7.01 1.24
C LEU A 8 3.91 5.52 0.95
N ILE A 9 3.08 5.17 -0.03
CA ILE A 9 2.91 3.80 -0.51
C ILE A 9 3.82 3.57 -1.71
N LEU A 10 4.69 2.57 -1.62
CA LEU A 10 5.56 2.11 -2.69
C LEU A 10 4.90 0.93 -3.41
N GLY A 11 4.51 1.16 -4.66
CA GLY A 11 4.06 0.13 -5.60
C GLY A 11 5.22 -0.65 -6.20
N SER A 12 4.91 -1.53 -7.15
CA SER A 12 5.90 -2.37 -7.85
C SER A 12 6.28 -1.84 -9.24
N GLY A 13 5.77 -0.67 -9.64
CA GLY A 13 6.09 -0.06 -10.93
C GLY A 13 7.56 0.37 -11.02
N ALA A 14 8.07 0.40 -12.25
CA ALA A 14 9.41 0.88 -12.57
C ALA A 14 9.63 2.34 -12.14
N GLY A 15 8.57 3.13 -11.92
CA GLY A 15 8.64 4.47 -11.36
C GLY A 15 9.39 4.54 -10.02
N VAL A 16 9.32 3.51 -9.17
CA VAL A 16 10.13 3.49 -7.93
C VAL A 16 11.63 3.41 -8.24
N GLU A 17 12.01 2.60 -9.22
CA GLU A 17 13.41 2.44 -9.64
C GLU A 17 13.92 3.65 -10.40
N ASN A 18 13.16 4.12 -11.38
CA ASN A 18 13.48 5.28 -12.21
C ASN A 18 13.68 6.56 -11.38
N HIS A 19 12.99 6.67 -10.25
CA HIS A 19 13.05 7.82 -9.35
C HIS A 19 13.66 7.49 -7.99
N LYS A 20 14.40 6.37 -7.87
CA LYS A 20 14.93 5.86 -6.59
C LYS A 20 15.67 6.91 -5.78
N LEU A 21 16.61 7.64 -6.40
CA LEU A 21 17.43 8.63 -5.70
C LEU A 21 16.58 9.78 -5.12
N ALA A 22 15.61 10.25 -5.89
CA ALA A 22 14.71 11.33 -5.45
C ALA A 22 13.78 10.85 -4.34
N LEU A 23 13.23 9.63 -4.46
CA LEU A 23 12.40 9.00 -3.42
C LEU A 23 13.20 8.79 -2.13
N THR A 24 14.45 8.31 -2.21
CA THR A 24 15.33 8.17 -1.06
C THR A 24 15.55 9.52 -0.37
N SER A 25 15.93 10.56 -1.11
CA SER A 25 16.14 11.91 -0.55
C SER A 25 14.88 12.47 0.10
N TYR A 26 13.72 12.27 -0.54
CA TYR A 26 12.42 12.67 -0.01
C TYR A 26 12.10 11.94 1.30
N ILE A 27 12.27 10.61 1.35
CA ILE A 27 12.02 9.81 2.55
C ILE A 27 12.92 10.26 3.71
N GLU A 28 14.19 10.52 3.46
CA GLU A 28 15.16 10.94 4.49
C GLU A 28 14.85 12.33 5.05
N THR A 29 14.40 13.26 4.18
CA THR A 29 14.13 14.66 4.51
C THR A 29 12.77 14.84 5.18
N GLU A 30 11.71 14.32 4.55
CA GLU A 30 10.32 14.55 4.94
C GLU A 30 9.79 13.49 5.90
N ARG A 31 10.48 12.35 6.01
CA ARG A 31 10.16 11.24 6.93
C ARG A 31 8.68 10.80 6.92
N PRO A 32 8.08 10.57 5.74
CA PRO A 32 6.73 9.99 5.64
C PRO A 32 6.72 8.58 6.27
N LEU A 33 5.53 8.04 6.56
CA LEU A 33 5.37 6.63 6.89
C LEU A 33 5.48 5.82 5.60
N VAL A 34 6.56 5.07 5.43
CA VAL A 34 6.85 4.35 4.19
C VAL A 34 6.29 2.94 4.26
N VAL A 35 5.37 2.64 3.35
CA VAL A 35 4.72 1.35 3.23
C VAL A 35 5.04 0.74 1.87
N ALA A 36 5.69 -0.41 1.84
CA ALA A 36 5.92 -1.13 0.59
C ALA A 36 4.90 -2.26 0.40
N LEU A 37 4.37 -2.39 -0.82
CA LEU A 37 3.41 -3.45 -1.12
C LEU A 37 4.12 -4.79 -1.27
N ASN A 38 3.68 -5.76 -0.48
CA ASN A 38 4.20 -7.10 -0.42
C ASN A 38 5.71 -7.16 -0.13
N THR A 39 6.50 -7.88 -0.94
CA THR A 39 7.92 -8.15 -0.69
C THR A 39 8.89 -7.33 -1.55
N GLY A 40 8.46 -6.84 -2.71
CA GLY A 40 9.33 -6.14 -3.65
C GLY A 40 9.48 -4.66 -3.33
N SER A 41 10.71 -4.18 -3.20
CA SER A 41 11.05 -2.75 -3.28
C SER A 41 12.51 -2.60 -3.66
N VAL A 42 12.82 -1.55 -4.43
CA VAL A 42 14.20 -1.15 -4.74
C VAL A 42 14.75 -0.11 -3.76
N ILE A 43 13.87 0.45 -2.91
CA ILE A 43 14.24 1.27 -1.75
C ILE A 43 14.84 0.35 -0.70
N VAL A 44 15.94 0.79 -0.07
CA VAL A 44 16.64 0.02 0.97
C VAL A 44 15.72 -0.24 2.16
N ASP A 45 15.86 -1.41 2.77
CA ASP A 45 14.91 -1.91 3.76
C ASP A 45 14.83 -1.03 5.01
N GLU A 46 15.91 -0.31 5.36
CA GLU A 46 15.99 0.62 6.49
C GLU A 46 15.11 1.87 6.31
N LEU A 47 14.72 2.18 5.09
CA LEU A 47 13.84 3.31 4.76
C LEU A 47 12.36 2.90 4.62
N ILE A 48 12.04 1.62 4.85
CA ILE A 48 10.66 1.11 4.79
C ILE A 48 10.21 0.83 6.22
N ASP A 49 9.10 1.45 6.63
CA ASP A 49 8.55 1.25 7.96
C ASP A 49 7.73 -0.05 8.04
N LEU A 50 6.92 -0.34 7.01
CA LEU A 50 5.98 -1.46 6.99
C LEU A 50 5.90 -2.14 5.63
N ARG A 51 5.56 -3.42 5.64
CA ARG A 51 5.06 -4.14 4.45
C ARG A 51 3.55 -4.36 4.59
N VAL A 52 2.83 -4.28 3.47
CA VAL A 52 1.38 -4.58 3.43
C VAL A 52 1.12 -5.70 2.43
N ALA A 53 0.38 -6.74 2.83
CA ALA A 53 -0.11 -7.78 1.92
C ALA A 53 -1.44 -8.36 2.41
N SER A 54 -2.38 -8.58 1.48
CA SER A 54 -3.75 -9.02 1.80
C SER A 54 -4.15 -10.34 1.17
N HIS A 55 -3.51 -10.74 0.06
CA HIS A 55 -3.98 -11.86 -0.75
C HIS A 55 -3.40 -13.21 -0.25
N PRO A 56 -4.22 -14.18 0.20
CA PRO A 56 -3.74 -15.42 0.83
C PRO A 56 -2.76 -16.22 -0.02
N VAL A 57 -3.06 -16.40 -1.31
CA VAL A 57 -2.18 -17.16 -2.24
C VAL A 57 -0.82 -16.48 -2.38
N ARG A 58 -0.78 -15.14 -2.43
CA ARG A 58 0.44 -14.39 -2.63
C ARG A 58 1.29 -14.41 -1.36
N LEU A 59 0.65 -14.23 -0.20
CA LEU A 59 1.25 -14.38 1.12
C LEU A 59 1.91 -15.76 1.28
N LEU A 60 1.19 -16.84 0.95
CA LEU A 60 1.74 -18.21 1.01
C LEU A 60 2.96 -18.36 0.09
N SER A 61 2.87 -17.89 -1.15
CA SER A 61 3.98 -17.99 -2.12
C SER A 61 5.19 -17.13 -1.76
N ASN A 62 5.00 -16.05 -1.01
CA ASN A 62 6.05 -15.10 -0.64
C ASN A 62 6.44 -15.16 0.84
N ALA A 63 5.93 -16.15 1.57
CA ALA A 63 6.23 -16.30 2.98
C ALA A 63 7.74 -16.38 3.28
N PRO A 64 8.57 -17.12 2.50
CA PRO A 64 10.02 -17.15 2.70
C PRO A 64 10.69 -15.78 2.57
N ASP A 65 10.15 -14.89 1.73
CA ASP A 65 10.69 -13.54 1.53
C ASP A 65 10.22 -12.62 2.67
N HIS A 66 8.95 -12.71 3.05
CA HIS A 66 8.42 -11.96 4.20
C HIS A 66 9.18 -12.26 5.49
N LEU A 67 9.56 -13.52 5.72
CA LEU A 67 10.34 -13.95 6.89
C LEU A 67 11.76 -13.37 6.95
N LYS A 68 12.35 -13.02 5.79
CA LYS A 68 13.69 -12.41 5.72
C LYS A 68 13.67 -10.89 5.89
N LEU A 69 12.56 -10.26 5.49
CA LEU A 69 12.40 -8.82 5.56
C LEU A 69 12.26 -8.37 7.02
N PRO A 70 12.97 -7.31 7.46
CA PRO A 70 12.95 -6.89 8.87
C PRO A 70 11.67 -6.15 9.26
N GLN A 71 10.94 -5.57 8.31
CA GLN A 71 9.79 -4.72 8.63
C GLN A 71 8.57 -5.55 9.08
N PRO A 72 7.75 -5.05 10.03
CA PRO A 72 6.46 -5.64 10.34
C PRO A 72 5.57 -5.79 9.10
N LEU A 73 4.77 -6.85 9.07
CA LEU A 73 3.80 -7.12 8.01
C LEU A 73 2.39 -6.77 8.49
N VAL A 74 1.73 -5.83 7.83
CA VAL A 74 0.29 -5.60 8.00
C VAL A 74 -0.47 -6.53 7.05
N ALA A 75 -1.26 -7.44 7.62
CA ALA A 75 -2.03 -8.45 6.88
C ALA A 75 -3.31 -8.82 7.65
N PRO A 76 -4.36 -9.34 6.99
CA PRO A 76 -5.58 -9.77 7.66
C PRO A 76 -5.40 -11.17 8.27
N GLU A 77 -4.41 -11.33 9.16
CA GLU A 77 -3.93 -12.60 9.69
C GLU A 77 -5.06 -13.49 10.22
N SER A 78 -5.97 -12.93 11.01
CA SER A 78 -7.08 -13.68 11.61
C SER A 78 -8.05 -14.27 10.58
N ALA A 79 -8.09 -13.71 9.36
CA ALA A 79 -8.91 -14.20 8.26
C ALA A 79 -8.14 -15.14 7.31
N LEU A 80 -6.83 -15.33 7.51
CA LEU A 80 -6.01 -16.17 6.63
C LEU A 80 -6.20 -17.66 6.93
N PRO A 81 -6.19 -18.52 5.88
CA PRO A 81 -6.14 -19.97 6.07
C PRO A 81 -4.96 -20.38 6.94
N GLU A 82 -5.12 -21.45 7.72
CA GLU A 82 -4.10 -21.95 8.64
C GLU A 82 -2.75 -22.16 7.96
N ALA A 83 -2.72 -22.76 6.77
CA ALA A 83 -1.48 -22.96 6.00
C ALA A 83 -0.71 -21.66 5.74
N VAL A 84 -1.40 -20.53 5.52
CA VAL A 84 -0.76 -19.23 5.31
C VAL A 84 -0.20 -18.70 6.63
N ARG A 85 -0.96 -18.79 7.72
CA ARG A 85 -0.51 -18.37 9.05
C ARG A 85 0.72 -19.15 9.49
N THR A 86 0.71 -20.47 9.34
CA THR A 86 1.86 -21.34 9.64
C THR A 86 3.07 -20.98 8.76
N SER A 87 2.88 -20.66 7.47
CA SER A 87 4.00 -20.29 6.61
C SER A 87 4.71 -19.00 7.02
N LEU A 88 4.04 -18.14 7.80
CA LEU A 88 4.55 -16.86 8.29
C LEU A 88 4.98 -16.91 9.77
N GLU A 89 5.06 -18.10 10.37
CA GLU A 89 5.46 -18.26 11.77
C GLU A 89 6.83 -17.61 12.03
N GLY A 90 6.91 -16.79 13.08
CA GLY A 90 8.10 -15.99 13.40
C GLY A 90 8.15 -14.61 12.74
N LYS A 91 7.20 -14.28 11.85
CA LYS A 91 7.04 -12.92 11.34
C LYS A 91 6.29 -12.04 12.36
N GLU A 92 6.74 -10.81 12.57
CA GLU A 92 5.92 -9.80 13.23
C GLU A 92 4.77 -9.38 12.29
N ILE A 93 3.54 -9.71 12.69
CA ILE A 93 2.33 -9.40 11.93
C ILE A 93 1.44 -8.47 12.73
N TRP A 94 0.99 -7.39 12.10
CA TRP A 94 -0.03 -6.50 12.62
C TRP A 94 -1.35 -6.86 11.94
N ASP A 95 -2.21 -7.56 12.69
CA ASP A 95 -3.49 -8.03 12.18
C ASP A 95 -4.47 -6.88 11.96
N TYR A 96 -4.82 -6.64 10.70
CA TYR A 96 -5.86 -5.70 10.29
C TYR A 96 -6.86 -6.43 9.39
N GLY A 97 -8.03 -6.75 9.90
CA GLY A 97 -8.98 -7.63 9.21
C GLY A 97 -9.41 -7.10 7.84
N LEU A 98 -9.76 -8.02 6.94
CA LEU A 98 -10.25 -7.70 5.60
C LEU A 98 -11.57 -8.43 5.31
N GLY A 99 -12.63 -7.66 5.10
CA GLY A 99 -13.85 -8.10 4.44
C GLY A 99 -13.87 -7.62 2.98
N VAL A 100 -14.37 -8.45 2.06
CA VAL A 100 -14.56 -8.06 0.66
C VAL A 100 -16.05 -7.98 0.37
N ALA A 101 -16.53 -6.79 0.02
CA ALA A 101 -17.92 -6.56 -0.37
C ALA A 101 -17.99 -5.52 -1.50
N GLN A 102 -18.65 -5.88 -2.60
CA GLN A 102 -18.69 -5.06 -3.80
C GLN A 102 -19.29 -3.68 -3.52
N GLY A 103 -18.56 -2.62 -3.88
CA GLY A 103 -19.01 -1.23 -3.72
C GLY A 103 -19.02 -0.70 -2.29
N GLU A 104 -18.62 -1.49 -1.29
CA GLU A 104 -18.52 -1.03 0.09
C GLU A 104 -17.11 -0.51 0.39
N PHE A 105 -17.05 0.62 1.10
CA PHE A 105 -15.83 1.13 1.71
C PHE A 105 -16.09 1.41 3.18
N ARG A 106 -15.40 0.69 4.04
CA ARG A 106 -15.50 0.85 5.49
C ARG A 106 -14.13 0.67 6.12
N PHE A 107 -13.71 1.65 6.91
CA PHE A 107 -12.39 1.69 7.52
C PHE A 107 -12.56 1.75 9.03
N ALA A 108 -12.62 0.59 9.68
CA ALA A 108 -12.73 0.49 11.13
C ALA A 108 -11.33 0.39 11.76
N GLU A 109 -11.23 0.54 13.07
CA GLU A 109 -9.94 0.54 13.78
C GLU A 109 -9.14 -0.76 13.59
N LYS A 110 -9.83 -1.91 13.52
CA LYS A 110 -9.19 -3.25 13.47
C LYS A 110 -9.43 -4.02 12.17
N TYR A 111 -10.21 -3.48 11.26
CA TYR A 111 -10.49 -4.13 9.98
C TYR A 111 -11.03 -3.12 8.96
N CYS A 112 -11.03 -3.53 7.70
CA CYS A 112 -11.74 -2.82 6.63
C CYS A 112 -12.71 -3.74 5.90
N VAL A 113 -13.68 -3.12 5.22
CA VAL A 113 -14.44 -3.74 4.15
C VAL A 113 -14.23 -2.92 2.89
N ILE A 114 -13.72 -3.57 1.84
CA ILE A 114 -13.37 -2.92 0.57
C ILE A 114 -13.83 -3.77 -0.62
N PRO A 115 -13.97 -3.20 -1.83
CA PRO A 115 -14.54 -3.92 -2.97
C PRO A 115 -13.68 -5.05 -3.55
N SER A 116 -12.37 -5.09 -3.25
CA SER A 116 -11.47 -6.13 -3.74
C SER A 116 -10.37 -6.45 -2.73
N SER A 117 -9.73 -7.62 -2.90
CA SER A 117 -8.59 -8.05 -2.07
C SER A 117 -7.25 -7.49 -2.53
N MET A 118 -7.25 -6.50 -3.43
CA MET A 118 -6.03 -5.90 -3.96
C MET A 118 -5.19 -5.26 -2.85
N THR A 119 -3.89 -5.53 -2.85
CA THR A 119 -2.98 -5.03 -1.80
C THR A 119 -2.96 -3.49 -1.73
N VAL A 120 -3.08 -2.79 -2.87
CA VAL A 120 -3.20 -1.31 -2.88
C VAL A 120 -4.45 -0.85 -2.17
N ALA A 121 -5.60 -1.47 -2.45
CA ALA A 121 -6.88 -1.11 -1.83
C ALA A 121 -6.82 -1.29 -0.30
N TYR A 122 -6.18 -2.36 0.14
CA TYR A 122 -5.96 -2.64 1.56
C TYR A 122 -4.98 -1.66 2.22
N ALA A 123 -3.91 -1.25 1.53
CA ALA A 123 -2.99 -0.20 2.02
C ALA A 123 -3.67 1.18 2.13
N LEU A 124 -4.56 1.51 1.18
CA LEU A 124 -5.37 2.72 1.23
C LEU A 124 -6.35 2.69 2.42
N ALA A 125 -6.99 1.55 2.66
CA ALA A 125 -7.86 1.34 3.81
C ALA A 125 -7.11 1.49 5.16
N LEU A 126 -5.85 1.06 5.24
CA LEU A 126 -4.98 1.29 6.39
C LEU A 126 -4.72 2.79 6.59
N GLY A 127 -4.43 3.54 5.52
CA GLY A 127 -4.25 5.00 5.56
C GLY A 127 -5.50 5.74 6.04
N ALA A 128 -6.67 5.34 5.54
CA ALA A 128 -7.95 5.93 5.94
C ALA A 128 -8.30 5.62 7.41
N SER A 129 -8.28 4.34 7.82
CA SER A 129 -8.54 3.95 9.22
C SER A 129 -7.56 4.61 10.18
N GLY A 130 -6.29 4.68 9.78
CA GLY A 130 -5.22 5.31 10.53
C GLY A 130 -5.26 6.83 10.55
N ARG A 131 -6.20 7.50 9.85
CA ARG A 131 -6.30 8.96 9.75
C ARG A 131 -4.99 9.63 9.29
N ALA A 132 -4.41 9.10 8.20
CA ALA A 132 -3.26 9.72 7.55
C ALA A 132 -3.61 11.17 7.14
N SER A 133 -2.64 12.07 7.17
CA SER A 133 -2.87 13.45 6.71
C SER A 133 -2.96 13.55 5.19
N ARG A 134 -2.23 12.67 4.48
CA ARG A 134 -2.28 12.46 3.03
C ARG A 134 -1.70 11.09 2.70
N ILE A 135 -2.15 10.51 1.59
CA ILE A 135 -1.57 9.31 1.01
C ILE A 135 -0.81 9.69 -0.26
N GLU A 136 0.44 9.26 -0.36
CA GLU A 136 1.29 9.48 -1.52
C GLU A 136 1.62 8.15 -2.21
N LEU A 137 1.56 8.14 -3.53
CA LEU A 137 1.72 6.95 -4.36
C LEU A 137 3.00 7.06 -5.21
N ALA A 138 3.93 6.13 -5.05
CA ALA A 138 5.11 6.00 -5.91
C ALA A 138 5.14 4.62 -6.60
N GLY A 139 5.50 4.58 -7.88
CA GLY A 139 5.52 3.32 -8.65
C GLY A 139 4.13 2.79 -9.02
N PHE A 140 3.13 3.67 -9.10
CA PHE A 140 1.79 3.37 -9.58
C PHE A 140 1.66 3.73 -11.06
N ASP A 141 2.55 3.17 -11.88
CA ASP A 141 2.75 3.56 -13.28
C ASP A 141 1.58 3.16 -14.20
N GLY A 142 0.70 2.28 -13.72
CA GLY A 142 -0.29 1.57 -14.52
C GLY A 142 0.30 0.33 -15.20
N TYR A 143 -0.61 -0.55 -15.63
CA TYR A 143 -0.31 -1.74 -16.42
C TYR A 143 -0.21 -1.41 -17.91
N ALA A 144 0.12 -2.42 -18.73
CA ALA A 144 0.14 -2.30 -20.18
C ALA A 144 -1.20 -1.72 -20.72
N THR A 145 -1.12 -1.00 -21.84
CA THR A 145 -2.32 -0.40 -22.45
C THR A 145 -3.32 -1.49 -22.81
N GLY A 146 -4.59 -1.30 -22.45
CA GLY A 146 -5.67 -2.28 -22.64
C GLY A 146 -5.80 -3.32 -21.52
N ASP A 147 -4.92 -3.31 -20.51
CA ASP A 147 -5.07 -4.18 -19.35
C ASP A 147 -6.25 -3.75 -18.47
N PRO A 148 -7.24 -4.64 -18.20
CA PRO A 148 -8.44 -4.30 -17.45
C PRO A 148 -8.16 -3.86 -16.01
N ARG A 149 -7.01 -4.25 -15.44
CA ARG A 149 -6.63 -3.85 -14.08
C ARG A 149 -6.39 -2.35 -13.96
N ASN A 150 -6.05 -1.67 -15.07
CA ASN A 150 -5.94 -0.22 -15.06
C ASN A 150 -7.28 0.43 -14.69
N TYR A 151 -8.37 -0.03 -15.30
CA TYR A 151 -9.71 0.47 -15.02
C TYR A 151 -10.15 0.12 -13.59
N GLU A 152 -9.88 -1.11 -13.13
CA GLU A 152 -10.24 -1.53 -11.76
C GLU A 152 -9.53 -0.68 -10.69
N VAL A 153 -8.22 -0.45 -10.84
CA VAL A 153 -7.48 0.42 -9.91
C VAL A 153 -7.98 1.85 -9.98
N ASP A 154 -8.20 2.38 -11.17
CA ASP A 154 -8.64 3.76 -11.34
C ASP A 154 -10.03 4.01 -10.75
N GLU A 155 -10.97 3.11 -11.04
CA GLU A 155 -12.32 3.14 -10.47
C GLU A 155 -12.27 3.04 -8.93
N PHE A 156 -11.42 2.18 -8.38
CA PHE A 156 -11.24 2.09 -6.93
C PHE A 156 -10.70 3.40 -6.35
N LEU A 157 -9.68 4.01 -6.95
CA LEU A 157 -9.06 5.25 -6.47
C LEU A 157 -10.07 6.41 -6.46
N ILE A 158 -10.87 6.53 -7.52
CA ILE A 158 -11.95 7.51 -7.63
C ILE A 158 -12.98 7.29 -6.52
N LYS A 159 -13.53 6.08 -6.40
CA LYS A 159 -14.56 5.77 -5.40
C LYS A 159 -14.03 5.90 -3.97
N PHE A 160 -12.77 5.57 -3.73
CA PHE A 160 -12.14 5.76 -2.42
C PHE A 160 -12.15 7.25 -2.03
N GLN A 161 -11.82 8.16 -2.95
CA GLN A 161 -11.83 9.61 -2.71
C GLN A 161 -13.24 10.20 -2.53
N GLU A 162 -14.28 9.51 -2.99
CA GLU A 162 -15.69 9.91 -2.77
C GLU A 162 -16.18 9.60 -1.34
N VAL A 163 -15.48 8.73 -0.60
CA VAL A 163 -15.85 8.37 0.77
C VAL A 163 -15.51 9.54 1.71
N PRO A 164 -16.45 9.98 2.57
CA PRO A 164 -16.18 11.07 3.50
C PRO A 164 -14.99 10.79 4.41
N LEU A 165 -14.18 11.82 4.68
CA LEU A 165 -13.06 11.79 5.61
C LEU A 165 -11.90 10.85 5.20
N THR A 166 -11.84 10.39 3.95
CA THR A 166 -10.62 9.73 3.44
C THR A 166 -9.50 10.74 3.17
N PRO A 167 -8.23 10.38 3.41
CA PRO A 167 -7.10 11.24 3.06
C PRO A 167 -7.02 11.48 1.54
N GLU A 168 -6.55 12.66 1.16
CA GLU A 168 -6.20 12.96 -0.24
C GLU A 168 -5.16 11.95 -0.76
N ILE A 169 -5.31 11.50 -2.00
CA ILE A 169 -4.33 10.68 -2.71
C ILE A 169 -3.58 11.54 -3.73
N VAL A 170 -2.24 11.47 -3.68
CA VAL A 170 -1.35 12.16 -4.62
C VAL A 170 -0.29 11.20 -5.15
N ALA A 171 -0.14 11.09 -6.47
CA ALA A 171 0.98 10.38 -7.06
C ALA A 171 2.23 11.27 -7.12
N VAL A 172 3.35 10.73 -6.64
CA VAL A 172 4.65 11.42 -6.60
C VAL A 172 5.64 10.98 -7.68
N THR A 173 5.32 9.90 -8.37
CA THR A 173 5.95 9.47 -9.62
C THR A 173 4.93 9.55 -10.77
N PRO A 174 5.35 9.55 -12.04
CA PRO A 174 4.41 9.47 -13.16
C PRO A 174 3.41 8.31 -13.00
N THR A 175 2.14 8.58 -13.29
CA THR A 175 1.05 7.60 -13.16
C THR A 175 0.09 7.70 -14.33
N ARG A 176 -0.59 6.60 -14.65
CA ARG A 176 -1.71 6.54 -15.60
C ARG A 176 -3.07 6.67 -14.93
N TYR A 177 -3.12 6.68 -13.60
CA TYR A 177 -4.35 6.76 -12.83
C TYR A 177 -4.79 8.22 -12.66
N SER A 178 -6.10 8.40 -12.55
CA SER A 178 -6.84 9.64 -12.41
C SER A 178 -6.75 10.20 -10.99
N VAL A 179 -5.52 10.43 -10.51
CA VAL A 179 -5.21 11.02 -9.21
C VAL A 179 -4.41 12.32 -9.37
N SER A 180 -4.48 13.19 -8.36
CA SER A 180 -3.62 14.37 -8.29
C SER A 180 -2.16 13.96 -8.39
N THR A 181 -1.34 14.76 -9.07
CA THR A 181 0.10 14.49 -9.23
C THR A 181 0.92 15.64 -8.67
N ARG A 182 2.00 15.29 -7.95
CA ARG A 182 3.00 16.24 -7.47
C ARG A 182 4.36 15.59 -7.59
N SER A 183 5.21 16.10 -8.46
CA SER A 183 6.53 15.51 -8.69
C SER A 183 7.34 15.38 -7.40
N VAL A 184 7.92 14.19 -7.13
CA VAL A 184 8.83 13.99 -6.00
C VAL A 184 9.97 15.02 -5.98
N TYR A 185 10.42 15.50 -7.14
CA TYR A 185 11.47 16.51 -7.28
C TYR A 185 11.07 17.93 -6.85
N SER A 186 9.76 18.20 -6.67
CA SER A 186 9.27 19.51 -6.23
C SER A 186 9.25 19.69 -4.71
N VAL A 187 9.58 18.62 -3.98
CA VAL A 187 9.49 18.53 -2.52
C VAL A 187 10.88 18.31 -1.88
N ILE A 188 11.94 18.48 -2.67
CA ILE A 188 13.35 18.31 -2.28
C ILE A 188 14.09 19.63 -2.49
#